data_AF-A0A7K3S5M4-F1
#
_entry.id   AF-A0A7K3S5M4-F1
#
_cell.length_a   1.000
_cell.length_b   1.000
_cell.length_c   1.000
_cell.angle_alpha   90.00
_cell.angle_beta   90.00
_cell.angle_gamma   90.00
#
_symmetry.space_group_name_H-M   'P 1'
#
loop_
_entity.id
_entity.type
_entity.pdbx_description
1 polymer ?
#
loop_
_entity_poly.entity_id
_entity_poly.type
_entity_poly.pdbx_seq_one_letter_code
_entity_poly.pdbx_strand_id
1 'polypeptide(L)'
;MTATGADREAAGSTTRGYWWWERRRSVALDVGLALVSALECGLEGVEFARNTGIPVPVGVVFGLLAGSVLLVRRRWPIVVVLLTIAMTPAEMGFLMALVGLYTLAASEVPRRITVVLASMALVGTFIITYVRLRQSVAEQTDFGPGDWYVPLMSVFMAVGLTAPSVLLGLYIGARRRLMESLRERADSLERELSLLADRAEERAEWARTEERTRIAREMHDVVAHRVSLMVVHAAALQAVAPKDPAKAVRNAALVGDMGRQALTELREMLGVLRTGEALTAPAAAGGVPLASVR
;
A
#
# COMPACT_ATOMS: atom_id res chain seq x y z
N MET A 1 -10.31 31.96 16.36
CA MET A 1 -9.71 31.77 15.02
C MET A 1 -8.24 31.46 15.21
N THR A 2 -7.84 30.32 14.68
CA THR A 2 -6.68 29.49 15.01
C THR A 2 -5.39 30.02 14.39
N ALA A 3 -4.35 30.17 15.21
CA ALA A 3 -2.97 30.40 14.77
C ALA A 3 -2.01 29.59 15.65
N THR A 4 -1.99 28.28 15.45
CA THR A 4 -0.98 27.36 15.99
C THR A 4 -1.11 26.04 15.23
N GLY A 5 -0.23 25.80 14.25
CA GLY A 5 -0.28 24.52 13.51
C GLY A 5 0.66 24.31 12.34
N ALA A 6 1.52 25.26 11.97
CA ALA A 6 2.33 25.12 10.74
C ALA A 6 3.75 24.55 10.94
N ASP A 7 4.24 24.34 12.17
CA ASP A 7 5.67 24.03 12.41
C ASP A 7 5.97 22.57 12.80
N ARG A 8 5.21 21.58 12.33
CA ARG A 8 5.47 20.16 12.67
C ARG A 8 5.71 19.18 11.52
N GLU A 9 5.87 19.65 10.28
CA GLU A 9 6.20 18.75 9.15
C GLU A 9 7.68 18.75 8.73
N ALA A 10 8.59 19.33 9.53
CA ALA A 10 10.03 19.38 9.21
C ALA A 10 10.86 18.19 9.75
N ALA A 11 10.25 17.02 10.00
CA ALA A 11 10.96 15.84 10.47
C ALA A 11 10.51 14.56 9.73
N GLY A 12 10.91 14.45 8.46
CA GLY A 12 10.62 13.25 7.66
C GLY A 12 11.38 13.23 6.34
N SER A 13 12.56 12.63 6.35
CA SER A 13 13.29 12.13 5.18
C SER A 13 13.58 13.11 4.03
N THR A 14 14.52 14.03 4.21
CA THR A 14 15.26 14.59 3.07
C THR A 14 16.33 13.60 2.61
N THR A 15 15.93 12.42 2.13
CA THR A 15 16.72 11.79 1.08
C THR A 15 16.49 12.62 -0.16
N ARG A 16 17.38 13.60 -0.42
CA ARG A 16 17.51 14.22 -1.74
C ARG A 16 17.73 13.11 -2.75
N GLY A 17 16.64 12.57 -3.30
CA GLY A 17 16.67 11.83 -4.53
C GLY A 17 17.25 12.77 -5.57
N TYR A 18 18.38 12.39 -6.17
CA TYR A 18 18.78 12.99 -7.43
C TYR A 18 17.56 12.88 -8.33
N TRP A 19 17.21 14.01 -8.94
CA TRP A 19 15.95 14.45 -9.56
C TRP A 19 15.16 13.45 -10.45
N TRP A 20 15.64 12.22 -10.59
CA TRP A 20 15.19 11.12 -11.44
C TRP A 20 15.27 9.71 -10.80
N TRP A 21 15.83 9.55 -9.59
CA TRP A 21 16.01 8.25 -8.93
C TRP A 21 15.69 8.32 -7.43
N GLU A 22 14.62 7.64 -7.02
CA GLU A 22 14.19 7.57 -5.61
C GLU A 22 15.12 6.73 -4.71
N ARG A 23 15.96 5.84 -5.27
CA ARG A 23 16.87 4.99 -4.48
C ARG A 23 18.22 4.75 -5.17
N ARG A 24 19.33 4.98 -4.45
CA ARG A 24 20.72 4.72 -4.93
C ARG A 24 20.95 3.31 -5.51
N ARG A 25 20.23 2.30 -5.00
CA ARG A 25 20.32 0.91 -5.51
C ARG A 25 19.78 0.76 -6.94
N SER A 26 18.78 1.54 -7.32
CA SER A 26 18.25 1.51 -8.69
C SER A 26 19.23 2.09 -9.71
N VAL A 27 20.01 3.09 -9.29
CA VAL A 27 21.07 3.71 -10.09
C VAL A 27 22.19 2.73 -10.40
N ALA A 28 22.69 2.04 -9.36
CA ALA A 28 23.77 1.09 -9.51
C ALA A 28 23.39 -0.09 -10.42
N LEU A 29 22.14 -0.55 -10.34
CA LEU A 29 21.63 -1.59 -11.23
C LEU A 29 21.47 -1.10 -12.67
N ASP A 30 20.90 0.09 -12.87
CA ASP A 30 20.68 0.64 -14.22
C ASP A 30 22.03 0.97 -14.92
N VAL A 31 22.99 1.54 -14.17
CA VAL A 31 24.35 1.82 -14.66
C VAL A 31 25.13 0.54 -14.90
N GLY A 32 25.03 -0.44 -13.99
CA GLY A 32 25.67 -1.75 -14.17
C GLY A 32 25.16 -2.47 -15.42
N LEU A 33 23.84 -2.47 -15.64
CA LEU A 33 23.24 -3.09 -16.82
C LEU A 33 23.64 -2.37 -18.12
N ALA A 34 23.70 -1.04 -18.11
CA ALA A 34 24.16 -0.25 -19.25
C ALA A 34 25.63 -0.49 -19.56
N LEU A 35 26.49 -0.59 -18.54
CA LEU A 35 27.92 -0.91 -18.72
C LEU A 35 28.13 -2.32 -19.29
N VAL A 36 27.38 -3.31 -18.78
CA VAL A 36 27.45 -4.70 -19.28
C VAL A 36 26.99 -4.76 -20.74
N SER A 37 25.90 -4.08 -21.09
CA SER A 37 25.40 -4.04 -22.46
C SER A 37 26.31 -3.24 -23.40
N ALA A 38 26.92 -2.14 -22.95
CA ALA A 38 27.89 -1.39 -23.73
C ALA A 38 29.15 -2.23 -24.00
N LEU A 39 29.59 -3.01 -23.01
CA LEU A 39 30.71 -3.93 -23.18
C LEU A 39 30.41 -5.04 -24.19
N GLU A 40 29.22 -5.67 -24.10
CA GLU A 40 28.78 -6.70 -25.05
C GLU A 40 28.70 -6.13 -26.48
N CYS A 41 27.97 -5.03 -26.68
CA CYS A 41 27.85 -4.39 -27.99
C CYS A 41 29.20 -3.91 -28.53
N GLY A 42 30.12 -3.49 -27.66
CA GLY A 42 31.49 -3.12 -28.04
C GLY A 42 32.31 -4.32 -28.53
N LEU A 43 32.15 -5.50 -27.92
CA LEU A 43 32.82 -6.74 -28.34
C LEU A 43 32.25 -7.27 -29.66
N GLU A 44 30.93 -7.30 -29.82
CA GLU A 44 30.25 -7.65 -31.09
C GLU A 44 30.58 -6.64 -32.21
N GLY A 45 30.82 -5.37 -31.82
CA GLY A 45 31.39 -4.30 -32.65
C GLY A 45 32.63 -4.69 -33.45
N VAL A 46 33.48 -5.55 -32.88
CA VAL A 46 34.73 -6.01 -33.48
C VAL A 46 34.46 -7.00 -34.62
N GLU A 47 33.50 -7.89 -34.45
CA GLU A 47 33.18 -8.95 -35.42
C GLU A 47 32.43 -8.37 -36.62
N PHE A 48 31.49 -7.45 -36.38
CA PHE A 48 30.83 -6.68 -37.42
C PHE A 48 31.80 -5.84 -38.26
N ALA A 49 32.75 -5.16 -37.62
CA ALA A 49 33.75 -4.37 -38.33
C ALA A 49 34.59 -5.24 -39.29
N ARG A 50 34.94 -6.47 -38.87
CA ARG A 50 35.63 -7.44 -39.72
C ARG A 50 34.76 -7.92 -40.88
N ASN A 51 33.50 -8.26 -40.63
CA ASN A 51 32.58 -8.78 -41.65
C ASN A 51 32.18 -7.72 -42.68
N THR A 52 32.15 -6.43 -42.28
CA THR A 52 31.72 -5.31 -43.14
C THR A 52 32.91 -4.58 -43.78
N GLY A 53 34.15 -4.93 -43.42
CA GLY A 53 35.36 -4.28 -43.95
C GLY A 53 35.62 -2.87 -43.41
N ILE A 54 35.07 -2.52 -42.24
CA ILE A 54 35.19 -1.20 -41.60
C ILE A 54 36.33 -1.25 -40.55
N PRO A 55 37.04 -0.14 -40.27
CA PRO A 55 38.02 -0.12 -39.19
C PRO A 55 37.42 -0.52 -37.83
N VAL A 56 38.02 -1.50 -37.16
CA VAL A 56 37.62 -2.02 -35.83
C VAL A 56 37.27 -0.93 -34.81
N PRO A 57 38.04 0.16 -34.62
CA PRO A 57 37.69 1.18 -33.63
C PRO A 57 36.34 1.86 -33.92
N VAL A 58 35.91 1.96 -35.18
CA VAL A 58 34.62 2.55 -35.54
C VAL A 58 33.46 1.64 -35.12
N GLY A 59 33.60 0.32 -35.32
CA GLY A 59 32.60 -0.67 -34.88
C GLY A 59 32.47 -0.73 -33.36
N VAL A 60 33.58 -0.66 -32.63
CA VAL A 60 33.59 -0.64 -31.15
C VAL A 60 32.93 0.63 -30.60
N VAL A 61 33.22 1.80 -31.17
CA VAL A 61 32.59 3.07 -30.75
C VAL A 61 31.09 3.04 -31.00
N PHE A 62 30.65 2.50 -32.14
CA PHE A 62 29.24 2.36 -32.46
C PHE A 62 28.50 1.42 -31.48
N GLY A 63 29.11 0.28 -31.14
CA GLY A 63 28.59 -0.65 -30.15
C GLY A 63 28.50 -0.06 -28.73
N LEU A 64 29.53 0.67 -28.30
CA LEU A 64 29.52 1.36 -27.00
C LEU A 64 28.45 2.45 -26.92
N LEU A 65 28.29 3.26 -27.98
CA LEU A 65 27.25 4.29 -28.05
C LEU A 65 25.85 3.68 -28.04
N ALA A 66 25.66 2.59 -28.77
CA ALA A 66 24.40 1.86 -28.75
C ALA A 66 24.07 1.31 -27.37
N GLY A 67 24.96 0.56 -26.72
CA GLY A 67 24.73 0.00 -25.38
C GLY A 67 24.45 1.07 -24.32
N SER A 68 25.03 2.26 -24.48
CA SER A 68 24.80 3.42 -23.61
C SER A 68 23.36 3.96 -23.67
N VAL A 69 22.59 3.66 -24.72
CA VAL A 69 21.18 4.07 -24.87
C VAL A 69 20.27 3.45 -23.79
N LEU A 70 20.69 2.36 -23.13
CA LEU A 70 19.96 1.78 -21.99
C LEU A 70 19.84 2.71 -20.79
N LEU A 71 20.72 3.70 -20.64
CA LEU A 71 20.61 4.72 -19.60
C LEU A 71 19.31 5.53 -19.75
N VAL A 72 18.77 5.62 -20.96
CA VAL A 72 17.55 6.36 -21.29
C VAL A 72 16.30 5.45 -21.22
N ARG A 73 16.44 4.16 -20.91
CA ARG A 73 15.36 3.16 -21.00
C ARG A 73 14.12 3.47 -20.15
N ARG A 74 14.30 4.19 -19.04
CA ARG A 74 13.19 4.57 -18.15
C ARG A 74 12.31 5.69 -18.72
N ARG A 75 12.85 6.52 -19.64
CA ARG A 75 12.14 7.70 -20.17
C ARG A 75 11.66 7.50 -21.60
N TRP A 76 12.37 6.71 -22.39
CA TRP A 76 12.02 6.46 -23.80
C TRP A 76 12.13 4.96 -24.16
N PRO A 77 11.34 4.07 -23.53
CA PRO A 77 11.39 2.64 -23.82
C PRO A 77 11.10 2.33 -25.30
N ILE A 78 10.33 3.18 -25.98
CA ILE A 78 10.04 3.08 -27.42
C ILE A 78 11.31 3.34 -28.25
N VAL A 79 12.11 4.35 -27.90
CA VAL A 79 13.35 4.67 -28.61
C VAL A 79 14.35 3.53 -28.48
N VAL A 80 14.46 2.92 -27.29
CA VAL A 80 15.34 1.76 -27.07
C VAL A 80 14.95 0.60 -27.99
N VAL A 81 13.66 0.25 -28.05
CA VAL A 81 13.20 -0.87 -28.88
C VAL A 81 13.33 -0.57 -30.38
N LEU A 82 13.10 0.67 -30.81
CA LEU A 82 13.37 1.07 -32.20
C LEU A 82 14.87 0.98 -32.52
N LEU A 83 15.74 1.36 -31.59
CA LEU A 83 17.19 1.22 -31.74
C LEU A 83 17.61 -0.24 -31.83
N THR A 84 17.01 -1.11 -31.00
CA THR A 84 17.22 -2.55 -31.06
C THR A 84 16.82 -3.12 -32.41
N ILE A 85 15.64 -2.73 -32.92
CA ILE A 85 15.14 -3.16 -34.24
C ILE A 85 16.08 -2.67 -35.35
N ALA A 86 16.61 -1.45 -35.24
CA ALA A 86 17.58 -0.91 -36.19
C ALA A 86 18.95 -1.60 -36.15
N MET A 87 19.36 -2.13 -34.99
CA MET A 87 20.63 -2.86 -34.81
C MET A 87 20.54 -4.37 -35.06
N THR A 88 19.33 -4.92 -35.16
CA THR A 88 19.13 -6.36 -35.43
C THR A 88 19.90 -6.88 -36.67
N PRO A 89 20.05 -6.12 -37.78
CA PRO A 89 20.82 -6.57 -38.96
C PRO A 89 22.33 -6.70 -38.74
N ALA A 90 22.86 -6.03 -37.70
CA ALA A 90 24.29 -5.99 -37.40
C ALA A 90 24.75 -7.15 -36.49
N GLU A 91 23.86 -8.07 -36.10
CA GLU A 91 24.10 -9.10 -35.07
C GLU A 91 24.66 -8.53 -33.76
N MET A 92 24.33 -7.26 -33.49
CA MET A 92 24.71 -6.59 -32.26
C MET A 92 23.53 -6.44 -31.32
N GLY A 93 23.77 -6.65 -30.03
CA GLY A 93 22.88 -6.24 -28.95
C GLY A 93 21.89 -7.30 -28.52
N PHE A 94 22.34 -8.54 -28.32
CA PHE A 94 21.50 -9.61 -27.77
C PHE A 94 20.96 -9.26 -26.38
N LEU A 95 21.80 -8.77 -25.44
CA LEU A 95 21.31 -8.27 -24.17
C LEU A 95 20.52 -6.97 -24.34
N MET A 96 20.85 -6.14 -25.33
CA MET A 96 20.08 -4.94 -25.66
C MET A 96 18.63 -5.26 -26.06
N ALA A 97 18.43 -6.31 -26.85
CA ALA A 97 17.12 -6.80 -27.24
C ALA A 97 16.38 -7.40 -26.06
N LEU A 98 17.05 -8.26 -25.28
CA LEU A 98 16.44 -8.91 -24.12
C LEU A 98 16.01 -7.88 -23.06
N VAL A 99 16.91 -6.94 -22.73
CA VAL A 99 16.68 -5.87 -21.76
C VAL A 99 15.71 -4.82 -22.29
N GLY A 100 15.78 -4.47 -23.58
CA GLY A 100 14.88 -3.53 -24.24
C GLY A 100 13.44 -4.03 -24.24
N LEU A 101 13.21 -5.26 -24.69
CA LEU A 101 11.88 -5.89 -24.69
C LEU A 101 11.36 -6.11 -23.26
N TYR A 102 12.23 -6.57 -22.34
CA TYR A 102 11.90 -6.69 -20.92
C TYR A 102 11.45 -5.35 -20.33
N THR A 103 12.17 -4.27 -20.63
CA THR A 103 11.88 -2.94 -20.10
C THR A 103 10.59 -2.38 -20.69
N LEU A 104 10.37 -2.57 -21.99
CA LEU A 104 9.14 -2.15 -22.64
C LEU A 104 7.93 -2.91 -22.07
N ALA A 105 8.05 -4.21 -21.82
CA ALA A 105 6.98 -5.02 -21.24
C ALA A 105 6.77 -4.78 -19.74
N ALA A 106 7.82 -4.37 -19.02
CA ALA A 106 7.74 -3.97 -17.61
C ALA A 106 7.31 -2.51 -17.39
N SER A 107 7.34 -1.68 -18.44
CA SER A 107 6.90 -0.28 -18.38
C SER A 107 5.38 -0.15 -18.47
N GLU A 108 4.81 0.93 -17.91
CA GLU A 108 3.37 1.23 -17.87
C GLU A 108 2.80 1.65 -19.24
N VAL A 109 3.36 1.14 -20.34
CA VAL A 109 2.94 1.46 -21.69
C VAL A 109 1.66 0.66 -22.03
N PRO A 110 0.69 1.23 -22.78
CA PRO A 110 -0.52 0.52 -23.18
C PRO A 110 -0.20 -0.82 -23.87
N ARG A 111 -0.89 -1.90 -23.46
CA ARG A 111 -0.68 -3.28 -23.98
C ARG A 111 -0.63 -3.36 -25.52
N ARG A 112 -1.41 -2.51 -26.22
CA ARG A 112 -1.43 -2.45 -27.68
C ARG A 112 -0.05 -2.07 -28.26
N ILE A 113 0.63 -1.11 -27.67
CA ILE A 113 1.95 -0.65 -28.12
C ILE A 113 3.02 -1.71 -27.82
N THR A 114 2.96 -2.35 -26.64
CA THR A 114 3.86 -3.46 -26.30
C THR A 114 3.70 -4.62 -27.28
N VAL A 115 2.46 -5.01 -27.61
CA VAL A 115 2.20 -6.10 -28.57
C VAL A 115 2.66 -5.74 -29.97
N VAL A 116 2.42 -4.51 -30.44
CA VAL A 116 2.85 -4.05 -31.77
C VAL A 116 4.38 -3.97 -31.88
N LEU A 117 5.07 -3.46 -30.86
CA LEU A 117 6.54 -3.38 -30.88
C LEU A 117 7.19 -4.75 -30.70
N ALA A 118 6.62 -5.63 -29.88
CA ALA A 118 7.08 -7.01 -29.73
C ALA A 118 6.88 -7.82 -31.01
N SER A 119 5.74 -7.67 -31.69
CA SER A 119 5.51 -8.32 -32.98
C SER A 119 6.43 -7.78 -34.07
N MET A 120 6.69 -6.46 -34.08
CA MET A 120 7.63 -5.86 -35.02
C MET A 120 9.07 -6.36 -34.79
N ALA A 121 9.50 -6.48 -33.54
CA ALA A 121 10.80 -7.06 -33.19
C ALA A 121 10.89 -8.54 -33.56
N LEU A 122 9.85 -9.34 -33.29
CA LEU A 122 9.78 -10.75 -33.68
C LEU A 122 9.89 -10.93 -35.20
N VAL A 123 9.13 -10.15 -35.97
CA VAL A 123 9.15 -10.20 -37.44
C VAL A 123 10.51 -9.75 -37.98
N GLY A 124 11.10 -8.70 -37.43
CA GLY A 124 12.45 -8.24 -37.78
C GLY A 124 13.51 -9.32 -37.56
N THR A 125 13.56 -9.90 -36.36
CA THR A 125 14.49 -10.99 -36.01
C THR A 125 14.29 -12.20 -36.92
N PHE A 126 13.04 -12.58 -37.20
CA PHE A 126 12.72 -13.70 -38.09
C PHE A 126 13.24 -13.48 -39.52
N ILE A 127 12.95 -12.32 -40.12
CA ILE A 127 13.37 -12.02 -41.50
C ILE A 127 14.89 -12.03 -41.62
N ILE A 128 15.60 -11.42 -40.66
CA ILE A 128 17.07 -11.33 -40.69
C ILE A 128 17.70 -12.70 -40.49
N THR A 129 17.21 -13.48 -39.51
CA THR A 129 17.71 -14.84 -39.25
C THR A 129 17.48 -15.74 -40.46
N TYR A 130 16.33 -15.61 -41.12
CA TYR A 130 16.01 -16.37 -42.32
C TYR A 130 16.95 -16.05 -43.49
N VAL A 131 17.18 -14.76 -43.77
CA VAL A 131 18.08 -14.34 -44.87
C VAL A 131 19.52 -14.78 -44.61
N ARG A 132 20.02 -14.62 -43.38
CA ARG A 132 21.38 -15.02 -42.98
C ARG A 132 21.58 -16.52 -43.04
N LEU A 133 20.64 -17.29 -42.47
CA LEU A 133 20.73 -18.75 -42.45
C LEU A 133 20.58 -19.35 -43.86
N ARG A 134 19.86 -18.68 -44.77
CA ARG A 134 19.85 -19.01 -46.20
C ARG A 134 21.23 -18.78 -46.85
N GLN A 135 21.90 -17.67 -46.53
CA GLN A 135 23.22 -17.34 -47.07
C GLN A 135 24.28 -18.33 -46.59
N SER A 136 24.33 -18.63 -45.29
CA SER A 136 25.34 -19.55 -44.72
C SER A 136 25.20 -20.98 -45.23
N VAL A 137 23.96 -21.46 -45.41
CA VAL A 137 23.70 -22.79 -46.01
C VAL A 137 24.05 -22.80 -47.50
N ALA A 138 23.88 -21.70 -48.22
CA ALA A 138 24.26 -21.60 -49.63
C ALA A 138 25.79 -21.56 -49.85
N GLU A 139 26.54 -21.04 -48.89
CA GLU A 139 28.02 -21.00 -48.92
C GLU A 139 28.66 -22.35 -48.54
N GLN A 140 28.00 -23.16 -47.71
CA GLN A 140 28.48 -24.51 -47.34
C GLN A 140 28.02 -25.56 -48.35
N THR A 141 28.86 -25.82 -49.35
CA THR A 141 28.59 -26.82 -50.40
C THR A 141 28.51 -28.27 -49.90
N ASP A 142 29.05 -28.58 -48.71
CA ASP A 142 29.08 -29.93 -48.13
C ASP A 142 27.86 -30.25 -47.25
N PHE A 143 27.05 -29.24 -46.90
CA PHE A 143 25.90 -29.39 -46.01
C PHE A 143 24.63 -29.13 -46.83
N GLY A 144 23.88 -30.19 -47.16
CA GLY A 144 22.61 -30.12 -47.89
C GLY A 144 21.40 -30.37 -46.98
N PRO A 145 21.07 -29.47 -46.02
CA PRO A 145 19.90 -29.63 -45.19
C PRO A 145 18.63 -29.46 -46.04
N GLY A 146 17.55 -30.17 -45.69
CA GLY A 146 16.27 -30.00 -46.38
C GLY A 146 15.75 -28.56 -46.28
N ASP A 147 15.01 -28.12 -47.29
CA ASP A 147 14.47 -26.73 -47.41
C ASP A 147 13.66 -26.26 -46.18
N TRP A 148 13.20 -27.19 -45.35
CA TRP A 148 12.48 -26.93 -44.10
C TRP A 148 13.38 -26.50 -42.93
N TYR A 149 14.68 -26.79 -42.97
CA TYR A 149 15.61 -26.54 -41.86
C TYR A 149 15.77 -25.04 -41.59
N VAL A 150 16.01 -24.27 -42.65
CA VAL A 150 16.23 -22.82 -42.57
C VAL A 150 15.03 -22.06 -41.99
N PRO A 151 13.79 -22.21 -42.50
CA PRO A 151 12.63 -21.56 -41.90
C PRO A 151 12.37 -22.05 -40.46
N LEU A 152 12.52 -23.34 -40.18
CA LEU A 152 12.26 -23.88 -38.84
C LEU A 152 13.22 -23.30 -37.78
N MET A 153 14.52 -23.31 -38.05
CA MET A 153 15.52 -22.76 -37.13
C MET A 153 15.38 -21.24 -36.96
N SER A 154 14.99 -20.55 -38.03
CA SER A 154 14.73 -19.09 -37.97
C SER A 154 13.54 -18.77 -37.07
N VAL A 155 12.44 -19.53 -37.16
CA VAL A 155 11.31 -19.38 -36.23
C VAL A 155 11.75 -19.71 -34.81
N PHE A 156 12.48 -20.81 -34.62
CA PHE A 156 12.90 -21.26 -33.29
C PHE A 156 13.76 -20.22 -32.58
N MET A 157 14.75 -19.64 -33.26
CA MET A 157 15.62 -18.58 -32.71
C MET A 157 14.85 -17.29 -32.44
N ALA A 158 14.00 -16.86 -33.38
CA ALA A 158 13.20 -15.65 -33.22
C ALA A 158 12.24 -15.76 -32.02
N VAL A 159 11.54 -16.89 -31.88
CA VAL A 159 10.63 -17.15 -30.77
C VAL A 159 11.39 -17.34 -29.46
N GLY A 160 12.49 -18.11 -29.47
CA GLY A 160 13.29 -18.38 -28.28
C GLY A 160 13.87 -17.13 -27.63
N LEU A 161 14.18 -16.10 -28.43
CA LEU A 161 14.72 -14.85 -27.92
C LEU A 161 13.64 -13.87 -27.42
N THR A 162 12.53 -13.80 -28.16
CA THR A 162 11.47 -12.82 -27.90
C THR A 162 10.43 -13.30 -26.89
N ALA A 163 10.07 -14.58 -26.91
CA ALA A 163 8.98 -15.09 -26.07
C ALA A 163 9.30 -15.00 -24.56
N PRO A 164 10.48 -15.43 -24.05
CA PRO A 164 10.77 -15.36 -22.63
C PRO A 164 10.86 -13.92 -22.10
N SER A 165 11.44 -13.01 -22.88
CA SER A 165 11.63 -11.61 -22.51
C SER A 165 10.29 -10.85 -22.41
N VAL A 166 9.40 -11.04 -23.38
CA VAL A 166 8.03 -10.50 -23.32
C VAL A 166 7.23 -11.13 -22.17
N LEU A 167 7.30 -12.45 -22.01
CA LEU A 167 6.53 -13.17 -21.00
C LEU A 167 6.93 -12.73 -19.58
N LEU A 168 8.23 -12.61 -19.30
CA LEU A 168 8.73 -12.13 -18.02
C LEU A 168 8.33 -10.68 -17.75
N GLY A 169 8.40 -9.81 -18.75
CA GLY A 169 7.98 -8.41 -18.59
C GLY A 169 6.48 -8.29 -18.30
N LEU A 170 5.64 -9.03 -19.03
CA LEU A 170 4.20 -9.09 -18.80
C LEU A 170 3.86 -9.66 -17.42
N TYR A 171 4.55 -10.72 -16.99
CA TYR A 171 4.37 -11.34 -15.69
C TYR A 171 4.69 -10.37 -14.54
N ILE A 172 5.82 -9.68 -14.62
CA ILE A 172 6.22 -8.70 -13.59
C ILE A 172 5.27 -7.50 -13.59
N GLY A 173 4.87 -7.01 -14.76
CA GLY A 173 3.88 -5.94 -14.87
C GLY A 173 2.51 -6.33 -14.31
N ALA A 174 2.06 -7.57 -14.55
CA ALA A 174 0.83 -8.10 -13.95
C ALA A 174 0.95 -8.23 -12.42
N ARG A 175 2.08 -8.75 -11.94
CA ARG A 175 2.35 -8.92 -10.51
C ARG A 175 2.39 -7.59 -9.76
N ARG A 176 2.96 -6.54 -10.35
CA ARG A 176 2.98 -5.18 -9.76
C ARG A 176 1.57 -4.61 -9.61
N ARG A 177 0.75 -4.66 -10.67
CA ARG A 177 -0.65 -4.22 -10.62
C ARG A 177 -1.47 -5.00 -9.59
N LEU A 178 -1.24 -6.30 -9.47
CA LEU A 178 -1.87 -7.11 -8.42
C LEU A 178 -1.46 -6.64 -7.02
N MET A 179 -0.16 -6.39 -6.79
CA MET A 179 0.34 -5.89 -5.51
C MET A 179 -0.19 -4.50 -5.17
N GLU A 180 -0.29 -3.60 -6.14
CA GLU A 180 -0.92 -2.28 -5.97
C GLU A 180 -2.39 -2.43 -5.59
N SER A 181 -3.16 -3.24 -6.32
CA SER A 181 -4.57 -3.47 -5.99
C SER A 181 -4.77 -4.11 -4.61
N LEU A 182 -3.84 -4.98 -4.18
CA LEU A 182 -3.88 -5.58 -2.84
C LEU A 182 -3.52 -4.57 -1.75
N ARG A 183 -2.58 -3.65 -2.01
CA ARG A 183 -2.25 -2.57 -1.09
C ARG A 183 -3.39 -1.58 -0.94
N GLU A 184 -4.00 -1.15 -2.05
CA GLU A 184 -5.17 -0.27 -2.01
C GLU A 184 -6.33 -0.90 -1.22
N ARG A 185 -6.55 -2.22 -1.39
CA ARG A 185 -7.54 -2.96 -0.60
C ARG A 185 -7.16 -3.02 0.88
N ALA A 186 -5.91 -3.31 1.21
CA ALA A 186 -5.44 -3.33 2.60
C ALA A 186 -5.62 -1.96 3.27
N ASP A 187 -5.20 -0.89 2.62
CA ASP A 187 -5.36 0.48 3.11
C ASP A 187 -6.85 0.86 3.27
N SER A 188 -7.72 0.39 2.36
CA SER A 188 -9.16 0.63 2.48
C SER A 188 -9.78 -0.10 3.68
N LEU A 189 -9.35 -1.33 3.97
CA LEU A 189 -9.82 -2.11 5.11
C LEU A 189 -9.32 -1.51 6.42
N GLU A 190 -8.09 -1.02 6.47
CA GLU A 190 -7.54 -0.35 7.65
C GLU A 190 -8.30 0.94 7.98
N ARG A 191 -8.69 1.72 6.95
CA ARG A 191 -9.58 2.88 7.11
C ARG A 191 -10.98 2.49 7.56
N GLU A 192 -11.52 1.38 7.06
CA GLU A 192 -12.85 0.91 7.49
C GLU A 192 -12.84 0.45 8.95
N LEU A 193 -11.81 -0.30 9.37
CA LEU A 193 -11.66 -0.77 10.74
C LEU A 193 -11.49 0.38 11.74
N SER A 194 -10.70 1.40 11.40
CA SER A 194 -10.57 2.60 12.25
C SER A 194 -11.91 3.33 12.41
N LEU A 195 -12.66 3.53 11.31
CA LEU A 195 -13.99 4.13 11.39
C LEU A 195 -15.00 3.29 12.19
N LEU A 196 -14.86 1.96 12.18
CA LEU A 196 -15.71 1.08 13.00
C LEU A 196 -15.34 1.15 14.48
N ALA A 197 -14.04 1.28 14.81
CA ALA A 197 -13.57 1.47 16.18
C ALA A 197 -14.10 2.79 16.75
N ASP A 198 -13.94 3.90 16.02
CA ASP A 198 -14.44 5.21 16.44
C ASP A 198 -15.95 5.19 16.70
N ARG A 199 -16.73 4.58 15.79
CA ARG A 199 -18.19 4.43 15.98
C ARG A 199 -18.56 3.53 17.16
N ALA A 200 -17.74 2.54 17.49
CA ALA A 200 -17.98 1.69 18.64
C ALA A 200 -17.76 2.47 19.96
N GLU A 201 -16.73 3.32 20.00
CA GLU A 201 -16.47 4.23 21.11
C GLU A 201 -17.61 5.25 21.28
N GLU A 202 -18.03 5.93 20.20
CA GLU A 202 -19.16 6.87 20.24
C GLU A 202 -20.44 6.20 20.75
N ARG A 203 -20.75 4.98 20.30
CA ARG A 203 -21.93 4.23 20.79
C ARG A 203 -21.81 3.86 22.26
N ALA A 204 -20.61 3.51 22.72
CA ALA A 204 -20.38 3.19 24.12
C ALA A 204 -20.55 4.44 25.01
N GLU A 205 -20.07 5.60 24.57
CA GLU A 205 -20.26 6.88 25.26
C GLU A 205 -21.73 7.30 25.28
N TRP A 206 -22.43 7.13 24.16
CA TRP A 206 -23.86 7.40 24.08
C TRP A 206 -24.65 6.52 25.04
N ALA A 207 -24.40 5.21 25.05
CA ALA A 207 -25.07 4.26 25.94
C ALA A 207 -24.80 4.59 27.42
N ARG A 208 -23.57 4.96 27.79
CA ARG A 208 -23.23 5.39 29.16
C ARG A 208 -23.99 6.66 29.55
N THR A 209 -24.08 7.62 28.64
CA THR A 209 -24.78 8.89 28.90
C THR A 209 -26.28 8.67 29.05
N GLU A 210 -26.87 7.85 28.19
CA GLU A 210 -28.28 7.49 28.24
C GLU A 210 -28.63 6.77 29.55
N GLU A 211 -27.81 5.82 29.98
CA GLU A 211 -27.96 5.12 31.25
C GLU A 211 -27.87 6.09 32.44
N ARG A 212 -26.90 7.01 32.46
CA ARG A 212 -26.78 8.05 33.50
C ARG A 212 -28.04 8.91 33.57
N THR A 213 -28.61 9.31 32.44
CA THR A 213 -29.88 10.05 32.43
C THR A 213 -31.07 9.21 32.89
N ARG A 214 -31.13 7.91 32.56
CA ARG A 214 -32.19 7.02 33.05
C ARG A 214 -32.14 6.92 34.57
N ILE A 215 -30.94 6.66 35.12
CA ILE A 215 -30.71 6.57 36.56
C ILE A 215 -31.11 7.89 37.24
N ALA A 216 -30.71 9.05 36.70
CA ALA A 216 -31.07 10.34 37.27
C ALA A 216 -32.59 10.56 37.34
N ARG A 217 -33.36 10.10 36.34
CA ARG A 217 -34.83 10.17 36.36
C ARG A 217 -35.44 9.22 37.38
N GLU A 218 -34.99 7.96 37.41
CA GLU A 218 -35.46 6.99 38.42
C GLU A 218 -35.17 7.50 39.85
N MET A 219 -33.99 8.06 40.09
CA MET A 219 -33.67 8.70 41.37
C MET A 219 -34.61 9.88 41.66
N HIS A 220 -34.86 10.74 40.68
CA HIS A 220 -35.71 11.91 40.85
C HIS A 220 -37.15 11.51 41.20
N ASP A 221 -37.71 10.50 40.52
CA ASP A 221 -39.08 10.04 40.76
C ASP A 221 -39.25 9.42 42.15
N VAL A 222 -38.30 8.59 42.59
CA VAL A 222 -38.31 8.01 43.95
C VAL A 222 -38.22 9.10 45.02
N VAL A 223 -37.34 10.09 44.82
CA VAL A 223 -37.20 11.22 45.75
C VAL A 223 -38.45 12.08 45.77
N ALA A 224 -38.95 12.48 44.60
CA ALA A 224 -40.13 13.34 44.48
C ALA A 224 -41.36 12.68 45.12
N HIS A 225 -41.56 11.38 44.91
CA HIS A 225 -42.65 10.63 45.51
C HIS A 225 -42.59 10.61 47.03
N ARG A 226 -41.41 10.30 47.61
CA ARG A 226 -41.24 10.24 49.08
C ARG A 226 -41.36 11.61 49.74
N VAL A 227 -40.79 12.64 49.13
CA VAL A 227 -40.94 14.02 49.62
C VAL A 227 -42.42 14.43 49.59
N SER A 228 -43.15 14.12 48.52
CA SER A 228 -44.59 14.38 48.43
C SER A 228 -45.38 13.69 49.56
N LEU A 229 -45.12 12.41 49.84
CA LEU A 229 -45.74 11.69 50.96
C LEU A 229 -45.41 12.33 52.32
N MET A 230 -44.15 12.71 52.55
CA MET A 230 -43.74 13.40 53.79
C MET A 230 -44.48 14.73 53.96
N VAL A 231 -44.65 15.52 52.89
CA VAL A 231 -45.40 16.79 52.91
C VAL A 231 -46.87 16.55 53.25
N VAL A 232 -47.51 15.54 52.65
CA VAL A 232 -48.90 15.18 52.95
C VAL A 232 -49.06 14.76 54.41
N HIS A 233 -48.17 13.92 54.95
CA HIS A 233 -48.22 13.49 56.34
C HIS A 233 -47.93 14.63 57.33
N ALA A 234 -47.02 15.55 56.99
CA ALA A 234 -46.76 16.76 57.77
C ALA A 234 -47.97 17.71 57.80
N ALA A 235 -48.67 17.88 56.69
CA ALA A 235 -49.91 18.65 56.63
C ALA A 235 -51.02 17.99 57.48
N ALA A 236 -51.16 16.67 57.41
CA ALA A 236 -52.08 15.92 58.27
C ALA A 236 -51.75 16.05 59.76
N LEU A 237 -50.46 16.14 60.10
CA LEU A 237 -49.98 16.39 61.46
C LEU A 237 -50.47 17.74 62.00
N GLN A 238 -50.28 18.82 61.23
CA GLN A 238 -50.75 20.16 61.60
C GLN A 238 -52.26 20.20 61.83
N ALA A 239 -53.04 19.46 61.04
CA ALA A 239 -54.49 19.41 61.17
C ALA A 239 -54.97 18.63 62.40
N VAL A 240 -54.25 17.58 62.82
CA VAL A 240 -54.63 16.68 63.93
C VAL A 240 -54.08 17.15 65.28
N ALA A 241 -52.95 17.85 65.31
CA ALA A 241 -52.29 18.33 66.53
C ALA A 241 -53.19 19.05 67.55
N PRO A 242 -54.12 19.95 67.15
CA PRO A 242 -55.01 20.62 68.12
C PRO A 242 -56.16 19.73 68.63
N LYS A 243 -56.47 18.61 67.96
CA LYS A 243 -57.61 17.73 68.31
C LYS A 243 -57.19 16.48 69.08
N ASP A 244 -56.04 15.90 68.74
CA ASP A 244 -55.52 14.67 69.36
C ASP A 244 -53.98 14.71 69.39
N PRO A 245 -53.39 15.20 70.49
CA PRO A 245 -51.94 15.34 70.63
C PRO A 245 -51.21 14.00 70.54
N ALA A 246 -51.83 12.91 71.03
CA ALA A 246 -51.23 11.58 71.01
C ALA A 246 -51.16 11.01 69.58
N LYS A 247 -52.16 11.27 68.73
CA LYS A 247 -52.08 10.96 67.29
C LYS A 247 -51.04 11.80 66.56
N ALA A 248 -50.90 13.07 66.91
CA ALA A 248 -49.89 13.94 66.30
C ALA A 248 -48.47 13.43 66.60
N VAL A 249 -48.17 13.02 67.84
CA VAL A 249 -46.85 12.43 68.17
C VAL A 249 -46.56 11.16 67.34
N ARG A 250 -47.56 10.29 67.13
CA ARG A 250 -47.39 9.08 66.31
C ARG A 250 -47.15 9.40 64.82
N ASN A 251 -47.89 10.35 64.25
CA ASN A 251 -47.66 10.78 62.87
C ASN A 251 -46.31 11.49 62.69
N ALA A 252 -45.80 12.19 63.72
CA ALA A 252 -44.48 12.82 63.67
C ALA A 252 -43.36 11.77 63.65
N ALA A 253 -43.52 10.69 64.43
CA ALA A 253 -42.61 9.55 64.39
C ALA A 253 -42.58 8.89 63.01
N LEU A 254 -43.76 8.67 62.40
CA LEU A 254 -43.88 8.13 61.04
C LEU A 254 -43.16 8.99 59.98
N VAL A 255 -43.29 10.32 60.05
CA VAL A 255 -42.56 11.23 59.14
C VAL A 255 -41.05 11.15 59.35
N GLY A 256 -40.60 11.05 60.61
CA GLY A 256 -39.19 10.86 60.94
C GLY A 256 -38.62 9.54 60.40
N ASP A 257 -39.38 8.45 60.52
CA ASP A 257 -39.01 7.13 60.01
C ASP A 257 -38.95 7.10 58.48
N MET A 258 -39.96 7.67 57.80
CA MET A 258 -39.96 7.83 56.34
C MET A 258 -38.75 8.64 55.85
N GLY A 259 -38.38 9.72 56.54
CA GLY A 259 -37.20 10.52 56.22
C GLY A 259 -35.89 9.76 56.38
N ARG A 260 -35.74 8.97 57.46
CA ARG A 260 -34.56 8.11 57.66
C ARG A 260 -34.47 7.02 56.59
N GLN A 261 -35.59 6.39 56.26
CA GLN A 261 -35.63 5.34 55.23
C GLN A 261 -35.31 5.90 53.83
N ALA A 262 -35.82 7.09 53.48
CA ALA A 262 -35.46 7.78 52.24
C ALA A 262 -33.96 8.11 52.14
N LEU A 263 -33.35 8.59 53.22
CA LEU A 263 -31.92 8.88 53.26
C LEU A 263 -31.05 7.61 53.16
N THR A 264 -31.48 6.50 53.76
CA THR A 264 -30.78 5.21 53.67
C THR A 264 -30.77 4.70 52.24
N GLU A 265 -31.93 4.67 51.57
CA GLU A 265 -32.01 4.18 50.19
C GLU A 265 -31.27 5.08 49.19
N LEU A 266 -31.27 6.40 49.40
CA LEU A 266 -30.44 7.31 48.60
C LEU A 266 -28.94 7.04 48.75
N ARG A 267 -28.48 6.77 49.98
CA ARG A 267 -27.08 6.41 50.23
C ARG A 267 -26.72 5.08 49.60
N GLU A 268 -27.62 4.10 49.63
CA GLU A 268 -27.43 2.80 49.01
C GLU A 268 -27.32 2.92 47.49
N MET A 269 -28.24 3.66 46.84
CA MET A 269 -28.21 3.90 45.40
C MET A 269 -26.96 4.71 44.95
N LEU A 270 -26.54 5.73 45.71
CA LEU A 270 -25.28 6.45 45.47
C LEU A 270 -24.03 5.58 45.69
N GLY A 271 -24.09 4.65 46.66
CA GLY A 271 -23.02 3.69 46.92
C GLY A 271 -22.78 2.75 45.74
N VAL A 272 -23.85 2.25 45.11
CA VAL A 272 -23.77 1.39 43.91
C VAL A 272 -23.15 2.15 42.72
N LEU A 273 -23.54 3.40 42.49
CA LEU A 273 -22.97 4.25 41.43
C LEU A 273 -21.47 4.50 41.61
N ARG A 274 -21.02 4.79 42.84
CA ARG A 274 -19.60 5.08 43.11
C ARG A 274 -18.71 3.84 42.97
N THR A 275 -19.25 2.66 43.23
CA THR A 275 -18.52 1.40 43.08
C THR A 275 -18.43 0.98 41.61
N GLY A 276 -19.46 1.25 40.80
CA GLY A 276 -19.45 1.01 39.35
C GLY A 276 -18.46 1.90 38.56
N GLU A 277 -18.31 3.17 38.95
CA GLU A 277 -17.34 4.10 38.35
C GLU A 277 -15.88 3.68 38.65
N ALA A 278 -15.62 3.10 39.83
CA ALA A 278 -14.30 2.60 40.21
C ALA A 278 -13.86 1.33 39.43
N LEU A 279 -14.82 0.55 38.91
CA LEU A 279 -14.56 -0.65 38.12
C LEU A 279 -14.40 -0.37 36.61
N THR A 280 -14.78 0.82 36.15
CA THR A 280 -14.74 1.23 34.73
C THR A 280 -13.62 2.22 34.39
N ALA A 281 -12.88 2.71 35.38
CA ALA A 281 -11.66 3.46 35.15
C ALA A 281 -10.60 2.53 34.50
N PRO A 282 -10.01 2.89 33.35
CA PRO A 282 -8.93 2.10 32.79
C PRO A 282 -7.79 2.11 33.80
N ALA A 283 -7.36 0.92 34.22
CA ALA A 283 -6.16 0.75 35.03
C ALA A 283 -5.02 1.45 34.30
N ALA A 284 -4.69 2.67 34.75
CA ALA A 284 -3.60 3.44 34.21
C ALA A 284 -2.37 2.53 34.26
N ALA A 285 -1.82 2.25 33.08
CA ALA A 285 -0.66 1.40 32.89
C ALA A 285 0.42 1.81 33.88
N GLY A 286 0.63 0.97 34.90
CA GLY A 286 1.76 1.08 35.80
C GLY A 286 3.01 0.94 34.94
N GLY A 287 3.73 2.05 34.79
CA GLY A 287 4.99 2.09 34.05
C GLY A 287 5.93 1.02 34.57
N VAL A 288 6.33 0.11 33.70
CA VAL A 288 7.40 -0.87 33.96
C VAL A 288 8.69 -0.09 34.12
N PRO A 289 9.35 -0.10 35.30
CA PRO A 289 10.66 0.52 35.43
C PRO A 289 11.67 -0.31 34.65
N LEU A 290 12.28 0.28 33.63
CA LEU A 290 13.45 -0.28 32.97
C LEU A 290 14.61 -0.25 33.98
N ALA A 291 14.82 -1.38 34.66
CA ALA A 291 16.03 -1.60 35.45
C ALA A 291 17.22 -1.65 34.48
N SER A 292 18.08 -0.63 34.60
CA SER A 292 19.37 -0.54 33.94
C SER A 292 20.25 -1.73 34.29
N VAL A 293 20.55 -2.56 33.30
CA VAL A 293 21.66 -3.52 33.35
C VAL A 293 22.95 -2.71 33.21
N ARG A 294 23.81 -2.80 34.22
CA ARG A 294 25.19 -2.30 34.21
C ARG A 294 26.11 -3.47 34.40
#